data_AF-R6XV10-F1
#
_entry.id   AF-R6XV10-F1
#
_cell.length_a   1.000
_cell.length_b   1.000
_cell.length_c   1.000
_cell.angle_alpha   90.00
_cell.angle_beta   90.00
_cell.angle_gamma   90.00
#
_symmetry.space_group_name_H-M   'P 1'
#
loop_
_entity.id
_entity.type
_entity.pdbx_description
1 polymer ?
#
loop_
_entity_poly.entity_id
_entity_poly.type
_entity_poly.pdbx_seq_one_letter_code
_entity_poly.pdbx_strand_id
1 'polypeptide(L)' 'MNKLHISDDARQDLVEIKQYIAEDLDSPNAAAQTVKGILKGITRLKEQSGIGAPLSSIVPVESEYRFLV' A
#
# COMPACT_ATOMS: atom_id res chain seq x y z
N MET A 1 19.15 -3.63 2.79
CA MET A 1 17.72 -3.43 3.13
C MET A 1 17.50 -2.06 3.76
N ASN A 2 16.66 -1.24 3.13
CA ASN A 2 16.14 0.00 3.70
C ASN A 2 15.25 -0.30 4.91
N LYS A 3 15.21 0.64 5.86
CA LYS A 3 14.27 0.60 6.98
C LYS A 3 12.93 1.20 6.52
N LEU A 4 11.86 0.42 6.65
CA LEU A 4 10.52 0.92 6.40
C LEU A 4 9.96 1.62 7.63
N HIS A 5 9.41 2.80 7.43
CA HIS A 5 8.65 3.53 8.42
C HIS A 5 7.21 3.59 7.91
N ILE A 6 6.28 3.01 8.67
CA ILE A 6 4.85 2.99 8.34
C ILE A 6 4.16 3.85 9.40
N SER A 7 3.46 4.90 8.95
CA SER A 7 2.66 5.78 9.80
C SER A 7 1.51 5.01 10.45
N ASP A 8 0.96 5.56 11.52
CA ASP A 8 -0.20 4.96 12.20
C ASP A 8 -1.43 4.98 11.28
N ASP A 9 -1.63 6.06 10.52
CA ASP A 9 -2.70 6.15 9.50
C ASP A 9 -2.60 5.03 8.46
N ALA A 10 -1.42 4.76 7.90
CA ALA A 10 -1.25 3.70 6.91
C ALA A 10 -1.47 2.28 7.50
N ARG A 11 -1.28 2.10 8.82
CA ARG A 11 -1.63 0.84 9.50
C ARG A 11 -3.14 0.73 9.65
N GLN A 12 -3.79 1.83 10.01
CA GLN A 12 -5.24 1.91 10.15
C GLN A 12 -5.94 1.68 8.80
N ASP A 13 -5.41 2.24 7.71
CA ASP A 13 -5.90 2.00 6.35
C ASP A 13 -5.94 0.51 6.01
N LEU A 14 -4.90 -0.25 6.37
CA LEU A 14 -4.86 -1.71 6.13
C LEU A 14 -5.93 -2.46 6.94
N VAL A 15 -6.26 -1.99 8.15
CA VAL A 15 -7.32 -2.56 8.99
C VAL A 15 -8.68 -2.27 8.35
N GLU A 16 -8.93 -1.03 7.95
CA GLU A 16 -10.19 -0.58 7.35
C GLU A 16 -10.45 -1.26 6.01
N ILE A 17 -9.44 -1.36 5.13
CA ILE A 17 -9.53 -2.12 3.87
C ILE A 17 -9.92 -3.57 4.14
N LYS A 18 -9.28 -4.21 5.13
CA LYS A 18 -9.57 -5.60 5.48
C LYS A 18 -11.01 -5.73 5.99
N GLN A 19 -11.42 -4.84 6.88
CA GLN A 19 -12.74 -4.86 7.51
C GLN A 19 -13.83 -4.67 6.46
N TYR A 20 -13.71 -3.64 5.63
CA TYR A 20 -14.65 -3.36 4.55
C TYR A 20 -14.85 -4.57 3.63
N ILE A 21 -13.75 -5.19 3.16
CA ILE A 21 -13.86 -6.34 2.24
C ILE A 21 -14.42 -7.58 2.97
N ALA A 22 -14.05 -7.79 4.24
CA ALA A 22 -14.48 -8.97 4.98
C ALA A 22 -15.94 -8.90 5.45
N GLU A 23 -16.37 -7.72 5.92
CA GLU A 23 -17.67 -7.51 6.58
C GLU A 23 -18.69 -6.92 5.61
N ASP A 24 -18.39 -5.78 5.01
CA ASP A 24 -19.36 -5.06 4.16
C ASP A 24 -19.56 -5.75 2.79
N LEU A 25 -18.52 -6.41 2.28
CA LEU A 25 -18.56 -7.17 1.02
C LEU A 25 -18.68 -8.69 1.22
N ASP A 26 -18.79 -9.17 2.46
CA ASP A 26 -18.88 -10.60 2.83
C ASP A 26 -17.81 -11.48 2.15
N SER A 27 -16.58 -10.98 2.05
CA SER A 27 -15.49 -11.64 1.32
C SER A 27 -14.20 -11.77 2.14
N PRO A 28 -14.20 -12.54 3.24
CA PRO A 28 -13.04 -12.65 4.15
C PRO A 28 -11.78 -13.20 3.46
N ASN A 29 -11.93 -14.09 2.48
CA ASN A 29 -10.81 -14.60 1.70
C ASN A 29 -10.20 -13.51 0.80
N ALA A 30 -11.04 -12.69 0.15
CA ALA A 30 -10.56 -11.57 -0.67
C ALA A 30 -9.87 -10.49 0.19
N ALA A 31 -10.38 -10.23 1.39
CA ALA A 31 -9.76 -9.31 2.34
C ALA A 31 -8.33 -9.75 2.69
N ALA A 32 -8.13 -11.02 3.01
CA ALA A 32 -6.82 -11.57 3.32
C ALA A 32 -5.85 -11.50 2.14
N GLN A 33 -6.30 -11.84 0.92
CA GLN A 33 -5.45 -11.77 -0.28
C GLN A 33 -5.08 -10.33 -0.64
N THR A 34 -6.03 -9.39 -0.50
CA THR A 34 -5.80 -7.96 -0.81
C THR A 34 -4.75 -7.36 0.12
N VAL A 35 -4.91 -7.52 1.43
CA VAL A 35 -3.92 -7.03 2.42
C VAL A 35 -2.55 -7.69 2.20
N LYS A 36 -2.52 -8.99 1.91
CA LYS A 36 -1.27 -9.70 1.60
C LYS A 36 -0.58 -9.13 0.35
N GLY A 37 -1.34 -8.78 -0.69
CA GLY A 37 -0.84 -8.13 -1.90
C GLY A 37 -0.17 -6.78 -1.58
N ILE A 38 -0.86 -5.93 -0.81
CA ILE A 38 -0.35 -4.62 -0.40
C ILE A 38 0.94 -4.77 0.43
N LEU A 39 0.94 -5.65 1.44
CA LEU A 39 2.13 -5.91 2.27
C LEU A 39 3.31 -6.46 1.46
N LYS A 40 3.04 -7.26 0.42
CA LYS A 40 4.08 -7.74 -0.50
C LYS A 40 4.68 -6.59 -1.31
N GLY A 41 3.87 -5.64 -1.77
CA GLY A 41 4.36 -4.40 -2.40
C GLY A 41 5.26 -3.60 -1.45
N ILE A 42 4.79 -3.35 -0.24
CA ILE A 42 5.52 -2.59 0.80
C ILE A 42 6.86 -3.25 1.13
N THR A 43 6.90 -4.57 1.30
CA THR A 43 8.14 -5.27 1.68
C THR A 43 9.23 -5.22 0.60
N ARG A 44 8.87 -5.12 -0.69
CA ARG A 44 9.84 -4.94 -1.79
C ARG A 44 10.60 -3.62 -1.72
N LEU A 45 10.03 -2.58 -1.09
CA LEU A 45 10.69 -1.29 -0.88
C LEU A 45 11.95 -1.38 0.00
N LYS A 46 12.09 -2.46 0.78
CA LYS A 46 13.32 -2.74 1.53
C LYS A 46 14.52 -2.92 0.60
N GLU A 47 14.33 -3.49 -0.58
CA GLU A 47 15.42 -3.76 -1.52
C GLU A 47 15.49 -2.73 -2.65
N GLN A 48 14.33 -2.21 -3.06
CA GLN A 48 14.26 -1.27 -4.18
C GLN A 48 13.30 -0.13 -3.82
N SER A 49 13.81 0.94 -3.20
CA SER A 49 13.00 2.09 -2.77
C SER A 49 12.38 2.87 -3.94
N GLY A 50 12.97 2.77 -5.14
CA GLY A 50 12.54 3.51 -6.34
C GLY A 50 11.55 2.80 -7.26
N ILE A 51 10.97 1.65 -6.87
CA ILE A 51 10.09 0.85 -7.75
C ILE A 51 8.75 1.51 -8.07
N GLY A 52 8.30 2.45 -7.24
CA GLY A 52 7.07 3.20 -7.50
C GLY A 52 7.30 4.27 -8.56
N ALA A 53 6.34 4.50 -9.43
CA ALA A 53 6.38 5.59 -10.40
C ALA A 53 6.23 6.95 -9.68
N PRO A 54 6.89 8.02 -10.14
CA PRO A 54 6.67 9.37 -9.60
C PRO A 54 5.22 9.81 -9.77
N LEU A 55 4.62 10.43 -8.75
CA LEU A 55 3.26 10.98 -8.85
C LEU A 55 3.18 12.06 -9.95
N SER A 56 4.27 12.81 -10.13
CA SER A 56 4.43 13.81 -11.19
C SER A 56 4.29 13.25 -12.61
N SER A 57 4.38 11.93 -12.80
CA SER A 57 4.18 11.29 -14.10
C SER A 57 2.71 11.24 -14.54
N ILE A 58 1.77 11.40 -13.60
CA ILE A 58 0.32 11.32 -13.86
C ILE A 58 -0.46 12.56 -13.44
N VAL A 59 0.13 13.41 -12.58
CA VAL A 59 -0.45 14.68 -12.14
C VAL A 59 0.64 15.76 -12.21
N PRO A 60 0.38 16.95 -12.80
CA PRO A 60 1.38 18.01 -12.92
C PRO A 60 1.61 18.74 -11.59
N VAL A 61 2.16 18.03 -10.61
CA VAL A 61 2.52 18.52 -9.29
C VAL A 61 4.00 18.23 -9.02
N GLU A 62 4.73 19.21 -8.53
CA GLU A 62 6.10 19.01 -8.04
C GLU A 62 6.02 18.31 -6.68
N SER A 63 6.43 17.04 -6.64
CA SER A 63 6.33 16.20 -5.46
C SER A 63 7.32 15.04 -5.53
N GLU A 64 7.88 14.70 -4.37
CA GLU A 64 8.70 13.50 -4.18
C GLU A 64 7.85 12.22 -3.99
N TYR A 65 6.52 12.34 -3.99
CA TYR A 65 5.65 11.19 -3.82
C TYR A 65 5.69 10.23 -5.01
N ARG A 66 5.51 8.95 -4.68
CA ARG A 66 5.49 7.84 -5.61
C ARG A 66 4.28 6.96 -5.33
N PHE A 67 3.79 6.28 -6.36
CA PHE A 67 2.75 5.27 -6.23
C PHE A 67 3.27 3.92 -6.74
N LEU A 68 2.77 2.84 -6.13
CA LEU A 68 3.12 1.47 -6.47
C LEU A 68 1.82 0.71 -6.72
N VAL A 69 1.74 0.05 -7.88
CA VAL A 69 0.59 -0.75 -8.35
C VAL A 69 0.98 -2.21 -8.51
#